data_AF-A0A7J3S9J6-F1
#
_entry.id   AF-A0A7J3S9J6-F1
#
_cell.length_a   1.000
_cell.length_b   1.000
_cell.length_c   1.000
_cell.angle_alpha   90.00
_cell.angle_beta   90.00
_cell.angle_gamma   90.00
#
_symmetry.space_group_name_H-M   'P 1'
#
loop_
_entity.id
_entity.type
_entity.pdbx_description
1 polymer ?
#
loop_
_entity_poly.entity_id
_entity_poly.type
_entity_poly.pdbx_seq_one_letter_code
_entity_poly.pdbx_strand_id
1 'polypeptide(L)'
;MVGLSSIWAFMGHAFMGAMIAAYIGWPAGSPFQLEVAVANLSYGILGLLCLKFRDDFWTATIIGFAVFYLGAAYIHIQDMFRGNYAPGNVGAPLYFDIILPILLLGLLAAYKLTKRV
;
A
#
# COMPACT_ATOMS: atom_id res chain seq x y z
N MET A 1 -0.30 10.33 5.45
CA MET A 1 0.66 9.24 5.12
C MET A 1 0.28 8.56 3.81
N VAL A 2 -0.93 7.95 3.70
CA VAL A 2 -1.44 7.27 2.49
C VAL A 2 -1.06 7.98 1.18
N GLY A 3 -1.41 9.26 1.02
CA GLY A 3 -1.15 10.00 -0.22
C GLY A 3 0.33 10.00 -0.63
N LEU A 4 1.21 10.45 0.26
CA LEU A 4 2.64 10.56 -0.03
C LEU A 4 3.33 9.20 -0.16
N SER A 5 3.00 8.23 0.69
CA SER A 5 3.60 6.90 0.63
C SER A 5 3.24 6.17 -0.65
N SER A 6 1.98 6.27 -1.11
CA SER A 6 1.56 5.61 -2.34
C SER A 6 2.05 6.34 -3.59
N ILE A 7 2.22 7.67 -3.56
CA ILE A 7 2.91 8.40 -4.66
C ILE A 7 4.38 7.96 -4.75
N TRP A 8 5.06 7.80 -3.62
CA TRP A 8 6.43 7.29 -3.59
C TRP A 8 6.52 5.87 -4.18
N ALA A 9 5.62 4.97 -3.79
CA ALA A 9 5.54 3.62 -4.36
C ALA A 9 5.25 3.65 -5.87
N PHE A 10 4.31 4.49 -6.31
CA PHE A 10 4.04 4.71 -7.74
C PHE A 10 5.30 5.09 -8.50
N MET A 11 6.08 6.06 -8.00
CA MET A 11 7.31 6.48 -8.67
C MET A 11 8.29 5.32 -8.86
N GLY A 12 8.49 4.51 -7.81
CA GLY A 12 9.36 3.34 -7.88
C GLY A 12 8.88 2.33 -8.92
N HIS A 13 7.61 1.92 -8.84
CA HIS A 13 7.05 0.91 -9.74
C HIS A 13 6.93 1.38 -11.20
N ALA A 14 6.56 2.65 -11.44
CA ALA A 14 6.37 3.20 -12.79
C ALA A 14 7.69 3.46 -13.52
N PHE A 15 8.66 4.06 -12.84
CA PHE A 15 9.89 4.55 -13.49
C PHE A 15 11.10 3.66 -13.23
N MET A 16 11.06 2.82 -12.19
CA MET A 16 12.17 1.96 -11.76
C MET A 16 11.73 0.49 -11.65
N GLY A 17 10.70 0.09 -12.40
CA GLY A 17 10.05 -1.22 -12.27
C GLY A 17 10.99 -2.43 -12.34
N ALA A 18 12.04 -2.39 -13.18
CA ALA A 18 13.04 -3.48 -13.23
C ALA A 18 13.86 -3.59 -11.93
N MET A 19 14.24 -2.45 -11.34
CA MET A 19 14.95 -2.40 -10.06
C MET A 19 14.04 -2.88 -8.92
N ILE A 20 12.79 -2.41 -8.89
CA ILE A 20 11.82 -2.83 -7.88
C ILE A 20 11.52 -4.32 -7.99
N ALA A 21 11.30 -4.84 -9.20
CA ALA A 21 11.10 -6.26 -9.44
C ALA A 21 12.26 -7.09 -8.90
N ALA A 22 13.51 -6.72 -9.21
CA ALA A 22 14.69 -7.40 -8.68
C ALA A 22 14.76 -7.33 -7.14
N TYR A 23 14.45 -6.17 -6.55
CA TYR A 23 14.45 -5.97 -5.10
C TYR A 23 13.44 -6.86 -4.36
N ILE A 24 12.25 -7.05 -4.95
CA ILE A 24 11.21 -7.93 -4.39
C ILE A 24 11.36 -9.40 -4.81
N GLY A 25 12.39 -9.75 -5.61
CA GLY A 25 12.63 -11.13 -6.05
C GLY A 25 11.74 -11.59 -7.22
N TRP A 26 11.20 -10.66 -8.00
CA TRP A 26 10.34 -10.93 -9.16
C TRP A 26 11.09 -10.69 -10.48
N PRO A 27 10.71 -11.39 -11.57
CA PRO A 27 11.28 -11.14 -12.89
C PRO A 27 11.05 -9.70 -13.36
N ALA A 28 12.10 -9.07 -13.90
CA ALA A 28 12.00 -7.76 -14.52
C ALA A 28 11.23 -7.80 -15.85
N GLY A 29 10.72 -6.64 -16.30
CA GLY A 29 10.01 -6.50 -17.57
C GLY A 29 8.55 -6.94 -17.55
N SER A 30 8.04 -7.37 -16.40
CA SER A 30 6.62 -7.71 -16.22
C SER A 30 5.73 -6.46 -16.31
N PRO A 31 4.63 -6.49 -17.11
CA PRO A 31 3.69 -5.37 -17.18
C PRO A 31 2.97 -5.11 -15.85
N PHE A 32 2.92 -6.12 -14.96
CA PHE A 32 2.30 -5.99 -13.64
C PHE A 32 2.94 -4.92 -12.76
N GLN A 33 4.23 -4.59 -12.97
CA GLN A 33 4.85 -3.47 -12.23
C GLN A 33 4.13 -2.15 -12.51
N LEU A 34 3.68 -1.91 -13.74
CA LEU A 34 2.94 -0.70 -14.09
C LEU A 34 1.52 -0.72 -13.51
N GLU A 35 0.86 -1.88 -13.49
CA GLU A 35 -0.46 -2.01 -12.84
C GLU A 35 -0.36 -1.71 -11.34
N VAL A 36 0.64 -2.27 -10.65
CA VAL A 36 0.93 -1.96 -9.23
C VAL A 36 1.25 -0.48 -9.05
N ALA A 37 1.96 0.13 -9.99
CA ALA A 37 2.23 1.57 -9.96
C ALA A 37 0.94 2.37 -10.01
N VAL A 38 0.06 2.11 -10.99
CA VAL A 38 -1.20 2.85 -11.16
C VAL A 38 -2.16 2.60 -9.99
N ALA A 39 -2.18 1.39 -9.43
CA ALA A 39 -2.91 1.12 -8.20
C ALA A 39 -2.41 2.03 -7.06
N ASN A 40 -1.11 2.11 -6.84
CA ASN A 40 -0.53 3.03 -5.85
C ASN A 40 -0.81 4.51 -6.16
N LEU A 41 -0.79 4.92 -7.43
CA LEU A 41 -1.15 6.29 -7.81
C LEU A 41 -2.60 6.62 -7.42
N SER A 42 -3.52 5.68 -7.59
CA SER A 42 -4.93 5.86 -7.21
C SER A 42 -5.08 6.17 -5.71
N TYR A 43 -4.42 5.40 -4.84
CA TYR A 43 -4.40 5.65 -3.40
C TYR A 43 -3.65 6.93 -3.04
N GLY A 44 -2.61 7.26 -3.80
CA GLY A 44 -1.89 8.53 -3.72
C GLY A 44 -2.83 9.73 -3.88
N ILE A 45 -3.62 9.73 -4.94
CA ILE A 45 -4.61 10.77 -5.25
C ILE A 45 -5.69 10.83 -4.17
N LEU A 46 -6.29 9.69 -3.79
CA LEU A 46 -7.29 9.63 -2.72
C LEU A 46 -6.74 10.20 -1.39
N GLY A 47 -5.50 9.85 -1.05
CA GLY A 47 -4.83 10.35 0.14
C GLY A 47 -4.56 11.85 0.12
N LEU A 48 -4.26 12.45 -1.05
CA LEU A 48 -4.14 13.90 -1.19
C LEU A 48 -5.50 14.60 -1.10
N LEU A 49 -6.54 14.01 -1.72
CA LEU A 49 -7.91 14.54 -1.67
C LEU A 49 -8.47 14.58 -0.24
N CYS A 50 -8.01 13.68 0.65
CA CYS A 50 -8.35 13.69 2.07
C CYS A 50 -7.94 14.97 2.82
N LEU A 51 -7.05 15.81 2.26
CA LEU A 51 -6.72 17.13 2.83
C LEU A 51 -7.92 18.08 2.77
N LYS A 52 -8.73 17.97 1.70
CA LYS A 52 -9.92 18.78 1.44
C LYS A 52 -11.20 18.08 1.86
N PHE A 53 -11.38 16.82 1.48
CA PHE A 53 -12.57 16.02 1.76
C PHE A 53 -12.37 15.20 3.03
N ARG A 54 -13.33 15.26 3.96
CA ARG A 54 -13.23 14.71 5.32
C ARG A 54 -14.31 13.64 5.57
N ASP A 55 -14.38 13.15 6.81
CA ASP A 55 -15.38 12.19 7.29
C ASP A 55 -15.44 10.88 6.50
N ASP A 56 -16.52 10.58 5.79
CA ASP A 56 -16.68 9.29 5.11
C ASP A 56 -15.76 9.13 3.90
N PHE A 57 -15.23 10.23 3.37
CA PHE A 57 -14.16 10.18 2.38
C PHE A 57 -12.87 9.56 2.96
N TRP A 58 -12.56 9.86 4.23
CA TRP A 58 -11.45 9.21 4.93
C TRP A 58 -11.74 7.73 5.14
N THR A 59 -12.97 7.39 5.52
CA THR A 59 -13.41 6.00 5.68
C THR A 59 -13.17 5.21 4.40
N ALA A 60 -13.69 5.69 3.26
CA ALA A 60 -13.54 5.02 1.98
C ALA A 60 -12.07 4.89 1.54
N THR A 61 -11.28 5.97 1.71
CA THR A 61 -9.86 5.97 1.36
C THR A 61 -9.06 4.97 2.20
N ILE A 62 -9.29 4.93 3.51
CA ILE A 62 -8.58 4.03 4.42
C ILE A 62 -8.96 2.57 4.16
N ILE A 63 -10.25 2.28 3.91
CA ILE A 63 -10.69 0.92 3.58
C ILE A 63 -10.06 0.46 2.26
N GLY A 64 -10.11 1.28 1.21
CA GLY A 64 -9.51 0.94 -0.09
C GLY A 64 -8.00 0.68 0.01
N PHE A 65 -7.29 1.57 0.72
CA PHE A 65 -5.87 1.40 1.00
C PHE A 65 -5.58 0.11 1.78
N ALA A 66 -6.39 -0.18 2.81
CA ALA A 66 -6.21 -1.36 3.64
C ALA A 66 -6.43 -2.67 2.90
N VAL A 67 -7.45 -2.74 2.02
CA VAL A 67 -7.68 -3.91 1.17
C VAL A 67 -6.47 -4.19 0.29
N PHE A 68 -5.90 -3.17 -0.34
CA PHE A 68 -4.74 -3.33 -1.21
C PHE A 68 -3.48 -3.74 -0.44
N TYR A 69 -3.14 -3.02 0.63
CA TYR A 69 -1.91 -3.28 1.39
C TYR A 69 -1.97 -4.65 2.09
N LEU A 70 -3.09 -5.00 2.73
CA LEU A 70 -3.23 -6.34 3.33
C LEU A 70 -3.25 -7.45 2.28
N GLY A 71 -3.81 -7.19 1.09
CA GLY A 71 -3.73 -8.09 -0.05
C GLY A 71 -2.30 -8.29 -0.54
N ALA A 72 -1.51 -7.22 -0.61
CA ALA A 72 -0.09 -7.26 -0.94
C ALA A 72 0.72 -8.05 0.10
N ALA A 73 0.47 -7.82 1.40
CA ALA A 73 1.07 -8.60 2.48
C ALA A 73 0.77 -10.11 2.33
N TYR A 74 -0.48 -10.47 1.99
CA TYR A 74 -0.84 -11.85 1.72
C TYR A 74 -0.01 -12.43 0.56
N ILE A 75 0.14 -11.69 -0.54
CA ILE A 75 0.97 -12.11 -1.69
C ILE A 75 2.42 -12.31 -1.26
N HIS A 76 3.01 -11.36 -0.52
CA HIS A 76 4.38 -11.46 0.00
C HIS A 76 4.58 -12.70 0.89
N ILE A 77 3.63 -13.00 1.77
CA ILE A 77 3.64 -14.19 2.63
C ILE A 77 3.54 -15.48 1.80
N GLN A 78 2.67 -15.52 0.79
CA GLN A 78 2.57 -16.67 -0.11
C GLN A 78 3.87 -16.89 -0.89
N ASP A 79 4.51 -15.81 -1.34
CA ASP A 79 5.78 -15.88 -2.07
C ASP A 79 6.95 -16.30 -1.17
N MET A 80 6.93 -15.87 0.09
CA MET A 80 7.86 -16.35 1.13
C MET A 80 7.76 -17.87 1.29
N PHE A 81 6.53 -18.42 1.37
CA PHE A 81 6.34 -19.88 1.43
C PHE A 81 6.80 -20.60 0.16
N ARG A 82 6.87 -19.91 -0.98
CA ARG A 82 7.45 -20.43 -2.24
C ARG A 82 8.97 -20.23 -2.35
N GLY A 83 9.61 -19.71 -1.31
CA GLY A 83 11.07 -19.57 -1.24
C GLY A 83 11.60 -18.18 -1.61
N ASN A 84 10.74 -17.19 -1.86
CA ASN A 84 11.18 -15.82 -2.12
C ASN A 84 11.46 -15.07 -0.81
N TYR A 85 12.70 -15.10 -0.35
CA TYR A 85 13.18 -14.35 0.83
C TYR A 85 13.94 -13.06 0.44
N ALA A 86 13.68 -12.51 -0.75
CA ALA A 86 14.28 -11.25 -1.16
C ALA A 86 13.95 -10.14 -0.14
N PRO A 87 14.86 -9.17 0.09
CA PRO A 87 14.65 -8.13 1.10
C PRO A 87 13.42 -7.25 0.82
N GLY A 88 13.02 -7.11 -0.45
CA GLY A 88 11.78 -6.44 -0.81
C GLY A 88 10.52 -7.29 -0.64
N ASN A 89 10.65 -8.61 -0.46
CA ASN A 89 9.52 -9.51 -0.23
C ASN A 89 9.24 -9.72 1.27
N VAL A 90 10.27 -10.02 2.06
CA VAL A 90 10.15 -10.36 3.49
C VAL A 90 10.71 -9.28 4.43
N GLY A 91 11.03 -8.10 3.90
CA GLY A 91 11.57 -6.98 4.65
C GLY A 91 10.56 -5.86 4.89
N ALA A 92 11.05 -4.63 4.81
CA ALA A 92 10.27 -3.42 5.11
C ALA A 92 8.90 -3.36 4.39
N PRO A 93 8.77 -3.72 3.08
CA PRO A 93 7.48 -3.68 2.40
C PRO A 93 6.40 -4.51 3.10
N LEU A 94 6.67 -5.78 3.40
CA LEU A 94 5.72 -6.66 4.11
C LEU A 94 5.30 -6.10 5.47
N TYR A 95 6.22 -5.53 6.24
CA TYR A 95 5.86 -4.91 7.53
C TYR A 95 4.95 -3.70 7.35
N PHE A 96 5.23 -2.84 6.37
CA PHE A 96 4.38 -1.67 6.09
C PHE A 96 3.01 -2.06 5.55
N ASP A 97 2.95 -3.12 4.74
CA ASP A 97 1.72 -3.69 4.19
C ASP A 97 0.76 -4.21 5.27
N ILE A 98 1.27 -4.53 6.46
CA ILE A 98 0.47 -4.97 7.61
C ILE A 98 0.23 -3.82 8.59
N ILE A 99 1.29 -3.13 9.02
CA ILE A 99 1.24 -2.19 10.13
C ILE A 99 0.45 -0.93 9.76
N LEU A 100 0.68 -0.36 8.58
CA LEU A 100 0.01 0.88 8.17
C LEU A 100 -1.51 0.73 8.08
N PRO A 101 -2.07 -0.28 7.39
CA PRO A 101 -3.51 -0.39 7.30
C PRO A 101 -4.17 -0.70 8.64
N ILE A 102 -3.57 -1.55 9.49
CA ILE A 102 -4.09 -1.82 10.84
C ILE A 102 -4.10 -0.55 11.69
N LEU A 103 -2.99 0.21 11.67
CA LEU A 103 -2.89 1.47 12.39
C LEU A 103 -3.94 2.48 11.92
N LEU A 104 -4.11 2.66 10.60
CA LEU A 104 -5.07 3.60 10.04
C LEU A 104 -6.52 3.21 10.34
N LEU A 105 -6.86 1.92 10.26
CA LEU A 105 -8.18 1.42 10.64
C LEU A 105 -8.45 1.64 12.13
N GLY A 106 -7.46 1.37 13.00
CA GLY A 106 -7.57 1.62 14.43
C GLY A 106 -7.77 3.10 14.76
N LEU A 107 -6.99 3.99 14.13
CA LEU A 107 -7.14 5.44 14.29
C LEU A 107 -8.49 5.95 13.79
N LEU A 108 -8.97 5.44 12.65
CA LEU A 108 -10.28 5.79 12.12
C LEU A 108 -11.40 5.33 13.07
N ALA A 109 -11.32 4.12 13.60
CA ALA A 109 -12.28 3.60 14.56
C ALA A 109 -12.31 4.47 15.83
N ALA A 110 -11.14 4.78 16.40
CA ALA A 110 -11.00 5.67 17.55
C ALA A 110 -11.61 7.06 17.28
N TYR A 111 -11.32 7.66 16.11
CA TYR A 111 -11.89 8.95 15.71
C TYR A 111 -13.42 8.91 15.58
N LYS A 112 -13.98 7.84 15.02
CA LYS A 112 -15.44 7.70 14.92
C LYS A 112 -16.09 7.50 16.28
N LEU A 113 -15.40 6.88 17.25
CA LEU A 113 -15.88 6.76 18.63
C LEU A 113 -15.92 8.11 19.34
N THR A 114 -14.93 8.98 19.16
CA THR A 114 -14.94 10.31 19.81
C THR A 114 -16.02 11.24 19.29
N LYS A 115 -16.50 11.04 18.04
CA LYS A 115 -17.64 11.80 17.49
C LYS A 115 -19.02 11.28 17.90
N ARG A 116 -19.09 10.08 18.49
CA ARG A 116 -20.37 9.47 18.94
C ARG A 116 -20.71 9.84 20.38
N VAL A 117 -19.75 10.37 21.14
CA VAL A 117 -19.91 10.91 22.49
C VAL A 117 -20.26 12.40 22.38
#